data_AF-A0A2M9BS12-F1
#
_entry.id   AF-A0A2M9BS12-F1
#
_cell.length_a   1.000
_cell.length_b   1.000
_cell.length_c   1.000
_cell.angle_alpha   90.00
_cell.angle_beta   90.00
_cell.angle_gamma   90.00
#
_symmetry.space_group_name_H-M   'P 1'
#
loop_
_entity.id
_entity.type
_entity.pdbx_description
1 polymer ?
#
loop_
_entity_poly.entity_id
_entity_poly.type
_entity_poly.pdbx_seq_one_letter_code
_entity_poly.pdbx_strand_id
1 'polypeptide(L)'
;MSRRRKILLGLVLTLSLAALAVVGWSWRRQVVRQRAAASYDSMLLPSRSQQLLLLADTLDREEQWALFRLRNFAGLWLLGGEFPVQNGFVGPHHQRLEVVFQRVRQDARRPDLFVVQGQMRLKGQITPLQGQIELGQVRQYGSREYHNPNQRVYTAVGNFTFWTGQPRRRVLQGVTAIDFETSPNQPEWSLYSNQESIHDSRGFAFEGYYYDNQQRQKVLWAADFMRLASHVLDDFNVGGRAVDINPKYARYGWDEYYRNDEWWTAAQP
;
A
#
# COMPACT_ATOMS: atom_id res chain seq x y z
N MET A 1 53.92 0.02 -45.35
CA MET A 1 53.48 -0.55 -44.06
C MET A 1 53.46 -2.07 -44.13
N SER A 2 54.15 -2.76 -43.23
CA SER A 2 54.21 -4.24 -43.23
C SER A 2 52.86 -4.87 -42.87
N ARG A 3 52.58 -6.06 -43.43
CA ARG A 3 51.33 -6.82 -43.22
C ARG A 3 51.01 -7.02 -41.74
N ARG A 4 52.04 -7.20 -40.90
CA ARG A 4 51.94 -7.30 -39.43
C ARG A 4 51.42 -6.02 -38.78
N ARG A 5 51.87 -4.83 -39.22
CA ARG A 5 51.36 -3.55 -38.69
C ARG A 5 49.88 -3.34 -39.04
N LYS A 6 49.42 -3.78 -40.21
CA LYS A 6 48.00 -3.68 -40.60
C LYS A 6 47.10 -4.57 -39.75
N ILE A 7 47.54 -5.80 -39.44
CA ILE A 7 46.81 -6.73 -38.58
C ILE A 7 46.74 -6.22 -37.14
N LEU A 8 47.86 -5.71 -36.61
CA LEU A 8 47.90 -5.16 -35.25
C LEU A 8 47.00 -3.93 -35.12
N LEU A 9 47.01 -3.03 -36.11
CA LEU A 9 46.14 -1.85 -36.11
C LEU A 9 44.66 -2.24 -36.16
N GLY A 10 44.31 -3.25 -36.96
CA GLY A 10 42.95 -3.78 -37.05
C GLY A 10 42.44 -4.36 -35.73
N LEU A 11 43.28 -5.13 -35.03
CA LEU A 11 42.94 -5.71 -33.72
C LEU A 11 42.79 -4.65 -32.61
N VAL A 12 43.65 -3.63 -32.60
CA VAL A 12 43.53 -2.53 -31.62
C VAL A 12 42.25 -1.72 -31.87
N LEU A 13 41.90 -1.49 -33.14
CA LEU A 13 40.66 -0.75 -33.48
C LEU A 13 39.40 -1.54 -33.06
N THR A 14 39.36 -2.84 -33.31
CA THR A 14 38.19 -3.68 -32.97
C THR A 14 38.02 -3.82 -31.46
N LEU A 15 39.11 -4.01 -30.70
CA LEU A 15 39.05 -4.05 -29.24
C LEU A 15 38.63 -2.71 -28.64
N SER A 16 39.07 -1.59 -29.22
CA SER A 16 38.68 -0.24 -28.77
C SER A 16 37.19 0.03 -29.02
N LEU A 17 36.67 -0.38 -30.18
CA LEU A 17 35.25 -0.26 -30.50
C LEU A 17 34.37 -1.14 -29.61
N ALA A 18 34.81 -2.36 -29.30
CA ALA A 18 34.10 -3.25 -28.38
C ALA A 18 34.07 -2.67 -26.95
N ALA A 19 35.18 -2.12 -26.46
CA ALA A 19 35.24 -1.47 -25.15
C ALA A 19 34.30 -0.25 -25.09
N LEU A 20 34.29 0.61 -26.12
CA LEU A 20 33.38 1.75 -26.21
C LEU A 20 31.90 1.33 -26.27
N ALA A 21 31.58 0.23 -26.97
CA ALA A 21 30.23 -0.32 -27.01
C ALA A 21 29.78 -0.84 -25.63
N VAL A 22 30.64 -1.54 -24.90
CA VAL A 22 30.34 -2.04 -23.54
C VAL A 22 30.17 -0.89 -22.56
N VAL A 23 31.06 0.11 -22.59
CA VAL A 23 30.96 1.30 -21.73
C VAL A 23 29.69 2.09 -22.07
N GLY A 24 29.42 2.32 -23.36
CA GLY A 24 28.20 2.99 -23.82
C GLY A 24 26.92 2.25 -23.41
N TRP A 25 26.91 0.91 -23.48
CA TRP A 25 25.77 0.10 -23.05
C TRP A 25 25.56 0.12 -21.53
N SER A 26 26.65 0.09 -20.75
CA SER A 26 26.60 0.22 -19.30
C SER A 26 26.11 1.60 -18.86
N TRP A 27 26.60 2.67 -19.50
CA TRP A 27 26.21 4.04 -19.23
C TRP A 27 24.76 4.28 -19.62
N ARG A 28 24.30 3.77 -20.76
CA ARG A 28 22.89 3.86 -21.19
C ARG A 28 21.97 3.12 -20.22
N ARG A 29 22.35 1.93 -19.72
CA ARG A 29 21.60 1.22 -18.66
C ARG A 29 21.57 2.01 -17.36
N GLN A 30 22.67 2.65 -16.99
CA GLN A 30 22.77 3.44 -15.77
C GLN A 30 21.95 4.74 -15.87
N VAL A 31 21.99 5.44 -17.00
CA VAL A 31 21.16 6.63 -17.27
C VAL A 31 19.69 6.26 -17.37
N VAL A 32 19.32 5.12 -17.95
CA VAL A 32 17.93 4.63 -17.95
C VAL A 32 17.47 4.29 -16.53
N ARG A 33 18.33 3.65 -15.71
CA ARG A 33 18.03 3.39 -14.29
C ARG A 33 17.91 4.68 -13.47
N GLN A 34 18.79 5.66 -13.70
CA GLN A 34 18.78 6.95 -13.02
C GLN A 34 17.61 7.83 -13.45
N ARG A 35 17.26 7.86 -14.75
CA ARG A 35 16.05 8.55 -15.24
C ARG A 35 14.77 7.87 -14.77
N ALA A 36 14.72 6.54 -14.76
CA ALA A 36 13.60 5.80 -14.17
C ALA A 36 13.47 6.03 -12.65
N ALA A 37 14.58 6.31 -11.97
CA ALA A 37 14.58 6.69 -10.55
C ALA A 37 14.25 8.18 -10.33
N ALA A 38 14.50 9.05 -11.31
CA ALA A 38 14.37 10.51 -11.18
C ALA A 38 13.09 11.10 -11.81
N SER A 39 12.39 10.38 -12.70
CA SER A 39 11.28 10.97 -13.47
C SER A 39 9.88 10.64 -12.99
N TYR A 40 9.67 9.86 -11.92
CA TYR A 40 8.36 9.65 -11.31
C TYR A 40 8.55 9.26 -9.83
N ASP A 41 8.81 10.23 -8.94
CA ASP A 41 8.52 10.05 -7.51
C ASP A 41 7.09 10.55 -7.23
N SER A 42 6.13 10.09 -8.04
CA SER A 42 4.69 10.21 -7.78
C SER A 42 4.27 9.45 -6.51
N MET A 43 5.18 8.66 -5.94
CA MET A 43 5.06 8.11 -4.59
C MET A 43 5.41 9.13 -3.49
N LEU A 44 5.67 10.40 -3.84
CA LEU A 44 5.59 11.54 -2.94
C LEU A 44 4.15 12.08 -2.88
N LEU A 45 3.16 11.20 -2.82
CA LEU A 45 1.98 11.60 -2.05
C LEU A 45 2.55 11.94 -0.67
N PRO A 46 2.38 13.17 -0.16
CA PRO A 46 2.63 13.43 1.24
C PRO A 46 1.80 12.38 1.96
N SER A 47 2.48 11.42 2.59
CA SER A 47 1.88 10.25 3.20
C SER A 47 0.94 10.78 4.26
N ARG A 48 -0.34 10.98 3.92
CA ARG A 48 -1.30 11.68 4.78
C ARG A 48 -1.38 10.96 6.13
N SER A 49 -1.17 9.64 6.12
CA SER A 49 -1.06 8.83 7.33
C SER A 49 0.17 9.16 8.19
N GLN A 50 1.34 9.43 7.60
CA GLN A 50 2.50 9.91 8.36
C GLN A 50 2.35 11.37 8.80
N GLN A 51 1.67 12.20 8.01
CA GLN A 51 1.39 13.59 8.41
C GLN A 51 0.47 13.63 9.63
N LEU A 52 -0.44 12.67 9.75
CA LEU A 52 -1.32 12.54 10.90
C LEU A 52 -0.58 12.13 12.17
N LEU A 53 0.53 11.38 12.06
CA LEU A 53 1.37 11.09 13.22
C LEU A 53 1.93 12.36 13.88
N LEU A 54 2.05 13.45 13.12
CA LEU A 54 2.55 14.73 13.61
C LEU A 54 1.47 15.56 14.32
N LEU A 55 0.21 15.16 14.23
CA LEU A 55 -0.89 15.91 14.83
C LEU A 55 -1.15 15.39 16.24
N ALA A 56 -1.51 16.31 17.14
CA ALA A 56 -1.87 15.95 18.50
C ALA A 56 -3.15 15.09 18.53
N ASP A 57 -3.14 14.11 19.43
CA ASP A 57 -4.32 13.33 19.78
C ASP A 57 -5.40 14.22 20.37
N THR A 58 -6.66 13.85 20.14
CA THR A 58 -7.79 14.49 20.83
C THR A 58 -8.26 13.66 22.03
N LEU A 59 -7.87 12.38 22.09
CA LEU A 59 -8.19 11.47 23.18
C LEU A 59 -6.92 11.09 23.91
N ASP A 60 -6.95 11.09 25.24
CA ASP A 60 -5.84 10.57 26.02
C ASP A 60 -5.78 9.02 25.95
N ARG A 61 -4.73 8.43 26.53
CA ARG A 61 -4.51 6.98 26.46
C ARG A 61 -5.63 6.18 27.14
N GLU A 62 -6.20 6.68 28.23
CA GLU A 62 -7.27 5.99 28.95
C GLU A 62 -8.56 6.00 28.13
N GLU A 63 -8.90 7.15 27.56
CA GLU A 63 -10.04 7.32 26.66
C GLU A 63 -9.90 6.45 25.40
N GLN A 64 -8.70 6.41 24.80
CA GLN A 64 -8.40 5.52 23.68
C GLN A 64 -8.62 4.05 24.05
N TRP A 65 -8.11 3.62 25.21
CA TRP A 65 -8.28 2.25 25.66
C TRP A 65 -9.73 1.91 25.99
N ALA A 66 -10.47 2.83 26.59
CA ALA A 66 -11.90 2.68 26.83
C ALA A 66 -12.65 2.52 25.51
N LEU A 67 -12.33 3.34 24.51
CA LEU A 67 -12.87 3.25 23.16
C LEU A 67 -12.57 1.87 22.53
N PHE A 68 -11.29 1.45 22.56
CA PHE A 68 -10.88 0.13 22.03
C PHE A 68 -11.49 -1.07 22.77
N ARG A 69 -11.83 -0.94 24.06
CA ARG A 69 -12.45 -2.02 24.85
C ARG A 69 -13.97 -2.09 24.69
N LEU A 70 -14.61 -0.97 24.38
CA LEU A 70 -16.08 -0.90 24.32
C LEU A 70 -16.64 -1.82 23.23
N ARG A 71 -15.92 -1.98 22.12
CA ARG A 71 -16.27 -2.86 20.99
C ARG A 71 -15.03 -3.44 20.33
N ASN A 72 -15.21 -4.53 19.60
CA ASN A 72 -14.16 -5.19 18.84
C ASN A 72 -13.98 -4.54 17.47
N PHE A 73 -12.81 -3.95 17.22
CA PHE A 73 -12.47 -3.28 15.96
C PHE A 73 -11.99 -4.23 14.88
N ALA A 74 -11.73 -5.49 15.22
CA ALA A 74 -11.14 -6.44 14.28
C ALA A 74 -11.97 -6.58 12.99
N GLY A 75 -13.29 -6.47 13.10
CA GLY A 75 -14.21 -6.54 11.96
C GLY A 75 -14.02 -5.42 10.94
N LEU A 76 -13.59 -4.21 11.37
CA LEU A 76 -13.41 -3.07 10.47
C LEU A 76 -12.27 -3.27 9.46
N TRP A 77 -11.30 -4.13 9.79
CA TRP A 77 -10.19 -4.47 8.91
C TRP A 77 -10.56 -5.54 7.87
N LEU A 78 -11.69 -6.22 8.05
CA LEU A 78 -12.16 -7.26 7.15
C LEU A 78 -13.15 -6.63 6.17
N LEU A 79 -12.73 -6.48 4.91
CA LEU A 79 -13.64 -6.07 3.86
C LEU A 79 -14.62 -7.22 3.60
N GLY A 80 -15.91 -6.89 3.59
CA GLY A 80 -17.01 -7.86 3.44
C GLY A 80 -17.00 -8.60 2.09
N GLY A 81 -17.92 -9.56 1.96
CA GLY A 81 -17.86 -10.66 0.99
C GLY A 81 -17.72 -10.29 -0.48
N GLU A 82 -18.39 -9.25 -0.98
CA GLU A 82 -18.36 -8.95 -2.42
C GLU A 82 -17.01 -8.40 -2.92
N PHE A 83 -16.25 -7.71 -2.05
CA PHE A 83 -15.00 -7.05 -2.44
C PHE A 83 -13.93 -7.14 -1.33
N PRO A 84 -13.41 -8.34 -1.03
CA PRO A 84 -12.48 -8.54 0.08
C PRO A 84 -11.06 -8.04 -0.22
N VAL A 85 -10.77 -7.69 -1.48
CA VAL A 85 -9.43 -7.34 -1.96
C VAL A 85 -9.14 -5.85 -1.79
N GLN A 86 -8.14 -5.57 -0.97
CA GLN A 86 -7.51 -4.27 -0.86
C GLN A 86 -6.49 -4.12 -1.99
N ASN A 87 -6.49 -2.99 -2.69
CA ASN A 87 -5.61 -2.74 -3.84
C ASN A 87 -4.62 -1.61 -3.56
N GLY A 88 -3.46 -1.68 -4.20
CA GLY A 88 -2.40 -0.70 -4.06
C GLY A 88 -1.22 -0.97 -4.98
N PHE A 89 -0.07 -0.38 -4.65
CA PHE A 89 1.13 -0.50 -5.46
C PHE A 89 2.44 -0.53 -4.67
N VAL A 90 3.46 -1.13 -5.29
CA VAL A 90 4.84 -1.24 -4.80
C VAL A 90 5.81 -0.58 -5.79
N GLY A 91 6.68 0.27 -5.27
CA GLY A 91 7.83 0.80 -5.98
C GLY A 91 7.52 1.80 -7.10
N PRO A 92 8.56 2.35 -7.76
CA PRO A 92 8.45 3.48 -8.69
C PRO A 92 7.75 3.16 -10.01
N HIS A 93 7.42 1.89 -10.24
CA HIS A 93 6.67 1.45 -11.41
C HIS A 93 5.22 1.12 -11.08
N HIS A 94 4.78 1.42 -9.85
CA HIS A 94 3.46 1.12 -9.33
C HIS A 94 3.05 -0.35 -9.58
N GLN A 95 3.91 -1.30 -9.20
CA GLN A 95 3.58 -2.72 -9.34
C GLN A 95 2.35 -3.05 -8.51
N ARG A 96 1.31 -3.63 -9.12
CA ARG A 96 0.05 -3.89 -8.43
C ARG A 96 0.28 -4.82 -7.24
N LEU A 97 -0.23 -4.38 -6.10
CA LEU A 97 -0.30 -5.14 -4.87
C LEU A 97 -1.77 -5.36 -4.53
N GLU A 98 -2.10 -6.59 -4.19
CA GLU A 98 -3.41 -6.97 -3.68
C GLU A 98 -3.24 -7.62 -2.32
N VAL A 99 -4.10 -7.29 -1.37
CA VAL A 99 -4.06 -7.81 0.00
C VAL A 99 -5.47 -8.20 0.42
N VAL A 100 -5.61 -9.40 0.98
CA VAL A 100 -6.86 -9.88 1.59
C VAL A 100 -6.56 -10.26 3.03
N PHE A 101 -7.23 -9.60 3.97
CA PHE A 101 -7.24 -10.06 5.36
C PHE A 101 -8.35 -11.09 5.53
N GLN A 102 -7.96 -12.28 6.00
CA GLN A 102 -8.89 -13.39 6.20
C GLN A 102 -9.31 -13.51 7.66
N ARG A 103 -8.43 -13.13 8.58
CA ARG A 103 -8.71 -13.11 10.01
C ARG A 103 -7.98 -11.95 10.65
N VAL A 104 -8.71 -11.17 11.42
CA VAL A 104 -8.14 -10.16 12.31
C VAL A 104 -8.68 -10.45 13.71
N ARG A 105 -7.82 -10.39 14.71
CA ARG A 105 -8.19 -10.58 16.11
C ARG A 105 -7.56 -9.48 16.96
N GLN A 106 -8.40 -8.74 17.68
CA GLN A 106 -7.94 -7.78 18.67
C GLN A 106 -7.39 -8.52 19.90
N ASP A 107 -6.28 -8.05 20.45
CA ASP A 107 -5.70 -8.62 21.66
C ASP A 107 -6.49 -8.18 22.90
N ALA A 108 -6.85 -9.13 23.76
CA ALA A 108 -7.70 -8.86 24.92
C ALA A 108 -6.99 -8.06 26.03
N ARG A 109 -5.65 -8.16 26.11
CA ARG A 109 -4.84 -7.44 27.10
C ARG A 109 -4.34 -6.11 26.54
N ARG A 110 -4.19 -6.05 25.22
CA ARG A 110 -3.76 -4.89 24.45
C ARG A 110 -4.82 -4.52 23.41
N PRO A 111 -5.87 -3.79 23.79
CA PRO A 111 -7.00 -3.52 22.90
C PRO A 111 -6.62 -2.65 21.70
N ASP A 112 -5.46 -2.01 21.74
CA ASP A 112 -4.79 -1.27 20.67
C ASP A 112 -4.05 -2.16 19.66
N LEU A 113 -3.87 -3.44 19.95
CA LEU A 113 -3.11 -4.40 19.15
C LEU A 113 -4.03 -5.40 18.43
N PHE A 114 -3.78 -5.61 17.15
CA PHE A 114 -4.50 -6.54 16.30
C PHE A 114 -3.53 -7.55 15.69
N VAL A 115 -3.90 -8.83 15.73
CA VAL A 115 -3.19 -9.91 15.06
C VAL A 115 -3.91 -10.24 13.76
N VAL A 116 -3.17 -10.23 12.66
CA VAL A 116 -3.70 -10.36 11.30
C VAL A 116 -3.19 -11.66 10.66
N GLN A 117 -4.08 -12.34 9.95
CA GLN A 117 -3.78 -13.41 9.01
C GLN A 117 -4.49 -13.12 7.70
N GLY A 118 -3.81 -13.35 6.60
CA GLY A 118 -4.33 -13.07 5.28
C GLY A 118 -3.38 -13.52 4.19
N GLN A 119 -3.51 -12.91 3.03
CA GLN A 119 -2.71 -13.19 1.86
C GLN A 119 -2.42 -11.92 1.10
N MET A 120 -1.31 -11.91 0.37
CA MET A 120 -1.01 -10.86 -0.59
C MET A 120 -0.71 -11.47 -1.96
N ARG A 121 -1.07 -10.78 -3.03
CA ARG A 121 -0.67 -11.10 -4.40
C ARG A 121 0.17 -9.95 -4.95
N LEU A 122 1.37 -10.28 -5.43
CA LEU A 122 2.31 -9.35 -6.05
C LEU A 122 2.97 -10.03 -7.24
N LYS A 123 2.90 -9.41 -8.43
CA LYS A 123 3.40 -10.01 -9.69
C LYS A 123 2.85 -11.43 -9.94
N GLY A 124 1.56 -11.63 -9.66
CA GLY A 124 0.89 -12.94 -9.78
C GLY A 124 1.28 -13.98 -8.73
N GLN A 125 2.23 -13.68 -7.83
CA GLN A 125 2.62 -14.60 -6.76
C GLN A 125 1.77 -14.35 -5.51
N ILE A 126 1.02 -15.37 -5.11
CA ILE A 126 0.22 -15.36 -3.87
C ILE A 126 1.10 -15.83 -2.71
N THR A 127 1.17 -15.02 -1.66
CA THR A 127 2.01 -15.28 -0.49
C THR A 127 1.17 -15.17 0.79
N PRO A 128 1.24 -16.16 1.71
CA PRO A 128 0.60 -16.04 3.02
C PRO A 128 1.17 -14.85 3.79
N LEU A 129 0.27 -14.13 4.46
CA LEU A 129 0.56 -12.95 5.24
C LEU A 129 0.13 -13.18 6.68
N GLN A 130 1.02 -12.87 7.63
CA GLN A 130 0.70 -12.80 9.04
C GLN A 130 1.28 -11.52 9.60
N GLY A 131 0.64 -10.91 10.60
CA GLY A 131 1.31 -9.83 11.29
C GLY A 131 0.51 -9.14 12.37
N GLN A 132 0.89 -7.89 12.61
CA GLN A 132 0.31 -7.06 13.66
C GLN A 132 0.04 -5.65 13.16
N ILE A 133 -1.05 -5.07 13.67
CA ILE A 133 -1.38 -3.66 13.59
C ILE A 133 -1.50 -3.13 15.02
N GLU A 134 -0.87 -2.01 15.32
CA GLU A 134 -0.89 -1.37 16.64
C GLU A 134 -1.31 0.09 16.46
N LEU A 135 -2.52 0.42 16.93
CA LEU A 135 -3.07 1.77 16.90
C LEU A 135 -2.57 2.56 18.11
N GLY A 136 -1.92 3.69 17.89
CA GLY A 136 -1.30 4.48 18.96
C GLY A 136 -1.89 5.87 19.16
N GLN A 137 -2.63 6.36 18.18
CA GLN A 137 -3.18 7.71 18.16
C GLN A 137 -4.64 7.65 17.72
N VAL A 138 -5.51 8.39 18.41
CA VAL A 138 -6.92 8.50 18.03
C VAL A 138 -7.36 9.96 18.10
N ARG A 139 -7.99 10.38 17.02
CA ARG A 139 -8.49 11.74 16.84
C ARG A 139 -9.96 11.68 16.53
N GLN A 140 -10.76 12.35 17.33
CA GLN A 140 -12.17 12.56 17.11
C GLN A 140 -12.35 13.81 16.25
N TYR A 141 -13.07 13.66 15.16
CA TYR A 141 -13.57 14.78 14.37
C TYR A 141 -15.02 14.98 14.79
N GLY A 142 -15.39 16.21 15.13
CA GLY A 142 -16.67 16.54 15.80
C GLY A 142 -17.92 15.99 15.10
N SER A 143 -19.07 16.07 15.76
CA SER A 143 -20.38 15.62 15.25
C SER A 143 -20.74 16.35 13.96
N ARG A 144 -20.58 15.72 12.79
CA ARG A 144 -20.63 16.42 11.49
C ARG A 144 -21.78 16.04 10.58
N GLU A 145 -22.59 15.03 10.90
CA GLU A 145 -23.86 14.87 10.18
C GLU A 145 -24.96 15.71 10.84
N TYR A 146 -25.49 16.65 10.07
CA TYR A 146 -26.73 17.35 10.38
C TYR A 146 -27.89 16.36 10.64
N HIS A 147 -27.84 15.18 10.02
CA HIS A 147 -28.85 14.13 10.14
C HIS A 147 -28.65 13.21 11.36
N ASN A 148 -27.44 13.16 11.93
CA ASN A 148 -27.15 12.31 13.09
C ASN A 148 -26.24 13.03 14.09
N PRO A 149 -26.80 13.92 14.93
CA PRO A 149 -26.01 14.71 15.89
C PRO A 149 -25.29 13.85 16.94
N ASN A 150 -25.65 12.57 17.08
CA ASN A 150 -25.04 11.63 18.01
C ASN A 150 -23.91 10.80 17.39
N GLN A 151 -23.70 10.90 16.07
CA GLN A 151 -22.60 10.24 15.39
C GLN A 151 -21.28 10.89 15.79
N ARG A 152 -20.31 10.07 16.14
CA ARG A 152 -18.93 10.48 16.40
C ARG A 152 -18.04 9.81 15.39
N VAL A 153 -17.15 10.58 14.79
CA VAL A 153 -16.21 10.12 13.78
C VAL A 153 -14.81 10.18 14.37
N TYR A 154 -14.03 9.16 14.11
CA TYR A 154 -12.65 9.06 14.58
C TYR A 154 -11.73 8.63 13.44
N THR A 155 -10.48 9.06 13.53
CA THR A 155 -9.35 8.46 12.82
C THR A 155 -8.43 7.88 13.87
N ALA A 156 -8.09 6.60 13.73
CA ALA A 156 -6.99 6.00 14.47
C ALA A 156 -5.79 5.80 13.55
N VAL A 157 -4.59 6.10 14.06
CA VAL A 157 -3.31 5.96 13.35
C VAL A 157 -2.40 5.05 14.15
N GLY A 158 -1.64 4.23 13.44
CA GLY A 158 -0.82 3.20 14.05
C GLY A 158 0.31 2.71 13.18
N ASN A 159 1.03 1.73 13.71
CA ASN A 159 2.07 1.02 12.99
C ASN A 159 1.58 -0.37 12.60
N PHE A 160 2.13 -0.91 11.51
CA PHE A 160 1.91 -2.29 11.14
C PHE A 160 3.22 -2.97 10.79
N THR A 161 3.26 -4.29 10.99
CA THR A 161 4.34 -5.15 10.50
C THR A 161 3.76 -6.49 10.09
N PHE A 162 3.99 -6.88 8.84
CA PHE A 162 3.60 -8.17 8.29
C PHE A 162 4.82 -9.00 7.86
N TRP A 163 4.69 -10.31 8.03
CA TRP A 163 5.68 -11.34 7.75
C TRP A 163 5.07 -12.51 6.98
N THR A 164 5.94 -13.32 6.38
CA THR A 164 5.60 -14.57 5.72
C THR A 164 6.52 -15.71 6.17
N GLY A 165 6.05 -16.95 6.00
CA GLY A 165 6.84 -18.18 6.18
C GLY A 165 7.31 -18.49 7.62
N GLN A 166 8.10 -19.54 7.70
CA GLN A 166 8.87 -19.97 8.89
C GLN A 166 10.31 -20.26 8.43
N PRO A 167 11.34 -19.55 8.94
CA PRO A 167 11.28 -18.48 9.93
C PRO A 167 10.53 -17.24 9.41
N ARG A 168 9.97 -16.44 10.34
CA ARG A 168 9.22 -15.23 10.00
C ARG A 168 10.11 -14.24 9.24
N ARG A 169 9.84 -14.06 7.95
CA ARG A 169 10.48 -13.04 7.11
C ARG A 169 9.56 -11.85 6.98
N ARG A 170 10.00 -10.67 7.43
CA ARG A 170 9.26 -9.40 7.26
C ARG A 170 9.09 -9.09 5.77
N VAL A 171 7.87 -8.74 5.37
CA VAL A 171 7.52 -8.42 3.97
C VAL A 171 6.92 -7.03 3.82
N LEU A 172 6.19 -6.53 4.82
CA LEU A 172 5.58 -5.21 4.78
C LEU A 172 5.72 -4.54 6.16
N GLN A 173 6.00 -3.25 6.22
CA GLN A 173 6.06 -2.47 7.46
C GLN A 173 5.81 -1.00 7.19
N GLY A 174 5.08 -0.33 8.10
CA GLY A 174 4.85 1.10 7.99
C GLY A 174 3.79 1.61 8.93
N VAL A 175 3.09 2.64 8.47
CA VAL A 175 2.03 3.34 9.17
C VAL A 175 0.69 2.98 8.53
N THR A 176 -0.31 2.76 9.35
CA THR A 176 -1.69 2.59 8.90
C THR A 176 -2.58 3.61 9.57
N ALA A 177 -3.71 3.87 8.93
CA ALA A 177 -4.77 4.60 9.57
C ALA A 177 -6.13 4.12 9.09
N ILE A 178 -7.11 4.34 9.95
CA ILE A 178 -8.48 3.88 9.78
C ILE A 178 -9.45 4.95 10.26
N ASP A 179 -10.46 5.23 9.45
CA ASP A 179 -11.57 6.10 9.81
C ASP A 179 -12.78 5.24 10.17
N PHE A 180 -13.40 5.55 11.29
CA PHE A 180 -14.57 4.82 11.77
C PHE A 180 -15.54 5.75 12.48
N GLU A 181 -16.79 5.34 12.49
CA GLU A 181 -17.86 6.05 13.17
C GLU A 181 -18.48 5.20 14.28
N THR A 182 -19.03 5.89 15.27
CA THR A 182 -19.82 5.29 16.34
C THR A 182 -21.12 6.06 16.49
N SER A 183 -22.22 5.34 16.71
CA SER A 183 -23.52 5.91 17.06
C SER A 183 -24.10 5.13 18.25
N PRO A 184 -24.73 5.80 19.23
CA PRO A 184 -25.41 5.11 20.33
C PRO A 184 -26.45 4.09 19.87
N ASN A 185 -27.04 4.32 18.69
CA ASN A 185 -28.11 3.49 18.13
C ASN A 185 -27.59 2.37 17.22
N GLN A 186 -26.28 2.30 16.97
CA GLN A 186 -25.68 1.25 16.17
C GLN A 186 -24.86 0.33 17.07
N PRO A 187 -25.17 -0.97 17.10
CA PRO A 187 -24.45 -1.92 17.95
C PRO A 187 -23.01 -2.14 17.48
N GLU A 188 -22.78 -1.99 16.17
CA GLU A 188 -21.52 -2.21 15.48
C GLU A 188 -20.92 -0.90 14.99
N TRP A 189 -19.61 -0.90 14.88
CA TRP A 189 -18.89 0.23 14.31
C TRP A 189 -18.80 0.05 12.81
N SER A 190 -18.76 1.16 12.10
CA SER A 190 -18.70 1.16 10.65
C SER A 190 -17.49 1.95 10.18
N LEU A 191 -16.91 1.54 9.05
CA LEU A 191 -15.92 2.35 8.37
C LEU A 191 -16.56 3.66 7.97
N TYR A 192 -15.89 4.76 8.29
CA TYR A 192 -16.36 6.07 7.92
C TYR A 192 -15.77 6.48 6.57
N SER A 193 -16.62 6.93 5.66
CA SER A 193 -16.17 7.37 4.34
C SER A 193 -16.85 8.65 3.87
N ASN A 194 -16.23 9.81 4.10
CA ASN A 194 -16.60 11.07 3.44
C ASN A 194 -15.38 11.87 2.92
N GLN A 195 -15.62 12.84 2.05
CA GLN A 195 -14.57 13.72 1.49
C GLN A 195 -13.89 14.61 2.54
N GLU A 196 -14.44 14.69 3.76
CA GLU A 196 -13.90 15.52 4.84
C GLU A 196 -13.00 14.76 5.81
N SER A 197 -12.91 13.43 5.69
CA SER A 197 -11.93 12.63 6.43
C SER A 197 -10.53 13.15 6.10
N ILE A 198 -9.64 13.20 7.10
CA ILE A 198 -8.25 13.61 6.87
C ILE A 198 -7.52 12.64 5.94
N HIS A 199 -8.03 11.41 5.81
CA HIS A 199 -7.57 10.41 4.85
C HIS A 199 -8.31 10.42 3.51
N ASP A 200 -9.28 11.32 3.31
CA ASP A 200 -10.16 11.31 2.14
C ASP A 200 -10.82 9.94 1.95
N SER A 201 -11.31 9.39 3.08
CA SER A 201 -12.27 8.27 3.14
C SER A 201 -11.86 6.94 2.51
N ARG A 202 -10.58 6.61 2.59
CA ARG A 202 -10.03 5.34 2.13
C ARG A 202 -10.55 4.12 2.92
N GLY A 203 -11.47 4.31 3.88
CA GLY A 203 -11.83 3.37 4.94
C GLY A 203 -10.64 3.19 5.87
N PHE A 204 -9.66 2.43 5.39
CA PHE A 204 -8.32 2.39 5.97
C PHE A 204 -7.26 2.36 4.87
N ALA A 205 -6.05 2.79 5.21
CA ALA A 205 -4.91 2.80 4.31
C ALA A 205 -3.63 2.36 5.03
N PHE A 206 -2.67 1.89 4.23
CA PHE A 206 -1.37 1.42 4.68
C PHE A 206 -0.29 2.04 3.82
N GLU A 207 0.69 2.66 4.46
CA GLU A 207 1.79 3.38 3.80
C GLU A 207 3.10 2.94 4.44
N GLY A 208 4.09 2.56 3.65
CA GLY A 208 5.36 2.12 4.21
C GLY A 208 6.30 1.50 3.21
N TYR A 209 6.85 0.35 3.59
CA TYR A 209 7.84 -0.37 2.79
C TYR A 209 7.50 -1.84 2.61
N TYR A 210 7.68 -2.29 1.37
CA TYR A 210 7.80 -3.69 0.99
C TYR A 210 9.26 -4.12 1.02
N TYR A 211 9.51 -5.33 1.53
CA TYR A 211 10.83 -5.93 1.68
C TYR A 211 10.96 -7.18 0.83
N ASP A 212 11.86 -7.13 -0.14
CA ASP A 212 12.31 -8.31 -0.89
C ASP A 212 13.82 -8.46 -0.79
N ASN A 213 14.25 -9.45 0.01
CA ASN A 213 15.64 -9.72 0.34
C ASN A 213 16.30 -8.47 0.95
N GLN A 214 17.32 -7.93 0.28
CA GLN A 214 18.01 -6.70 0.70
C GLN A 214 17.38 -5.43 0.13
N GLN A 215 16.37 -5.55 -0.73
CA GLN A 215 15.72 -4.40 -1.36
C GLN A 215 14.51 -3.96 -0.57
N ARG A 216 14.36 -2.64 -0.46
CA ARG A 216 13.24 -1.97 0.17
C ARG A 216 12.57 -1.05 -0.83
N GLN A 217 11.27 -1.22 -1.03
CA GLN A 217 10.48 -0.41 -1.98
C GLN A 217 9.34 0.26 -1.23
N LYS A 218 9.00 1.51 -1.58
CA LYS A 218 7.79 2.17 -1.03
C LYS A 218 6.56 1.37 -1.41
N VAL A 219 5.56 1.32 -0.53
CA VAL A 219 4.29 0.63 -0.76
C VAL A 219 3.14 1.47 -0.22
N LEU A 220 2.01 1.42 -0.93
CA LEU A 220 0.77 2.10 -0.56
C LEU A 220 -0.42 1.22 -0.98
N TRP A 221 -1.34 0.92 -0.08
CA TRP A 221 -2.59 0.25 -0.40
C TRP A 221 -3.71 0.65 0.55
N ALA A 222 -4.97 0.45 0.15
CA ALA A 222 -6.13 0.85 0.92
C ALA A 222 -7.33 -0.06 0.66
N ALA A 223 -8.36 0.08 1.49
CA ALA A 223 -9.65 -0.56 1.25
C ALA A 223 -10.30 -0.02 -0.03
N ASP A 224 -10.39 1.31 -0.15
CA ASP A 224 -10.84 1.98 -1.37
C ASP A 224 -9.63 2.55 -2.13
N PHE A 225 -9.10 1.75 -3.06
CA PHE A 225 -7.98 2.16 -3.92
C PHE A 225 -8.34 3.34 -4.83
N MET A 226 -9.60 3.45 -5.24
CA MET A 226 -10.06 4.47 -6.18
C MET A 226 -9.99 5.86 -5.56
N ARG A 227 -10.31 5.97 -4.27
CA ARG A 227 -10.14 7.20 -3.50
C ARG A 227 -8.68 7.45 -3.13
N LEU A 228 -7.95 6.40 -2.76
CA LEU A 228 -6.51 6.48 -2.44
C LEU A 228 -5.72 7.11 -3.58
N ALA A 229 -6.02 6.66 -4.78
CA ALA A 229 -5.21 6.93 -5.93
C ALA A 229 -5.79 8.03 -6.81
N SER A 230 -6.84 8.79 -6.46
CA SER A 230 -7.40 9.85 -7.33
C SER A 230 -6.33 10.71 -8.04
N HIS A 231 -5.32 11.20 -7.32
CA HIS A 231 -4.18 11.94 -7.88
C HIS A 231 -3.13 11.09 -8.63
N VAL A 232 -3.01 9.80 -8.29
CA VAL A 232 -2.19 8.82 -9.03
C VAL A 232 -2.94 8.32 -10.28
N LEU A 233 -4.27 8.37 -10.25
CA LEU A 233 -5.23 7.89 -11.22
C LEU A 233 -5.61 8.97 -12.23
N ASP A 234 -5.31 10.24 -12.00
CA ASP A 234 -5.28 11.26 -13.07
C ASP A 234 -4.44 10.76 -14.26
N ASP A 235 -3.48 9.90 -13.97
CA ASP A 235 -2.55 9.26 -14.90
C ASP A 235 -2.99 7.85 -15.34
N PHE A 236 -3.97 7.25 -14.65
CA PHE A 236 -4.62 5.98 -15.01
C PHE A 236 -5.85 6.20 -15.88
N ASN A 237 -6.69 7.18 -15.56
CA ASN A 237 -8.02 7.32 -16.13
C ASN A 237 -7.97 7.97 -17.54
N VAL A 238 -8.17 7.16 -18.57
CA VAL A 238 -8.22 7.62 -19.97
C VAL A 238 -9.67 7.90 -20.43
N GLY A 239 -10.67 7.84 -19.53
CA GLY A 239 -12.09 7.94 -19.87
C GLY A 239 -12.91 8.84 -18.94
N GLY A 240 -13.81 9.65 -19.50
CA GLY A 240 -14.54 10.69 -18.75
C GLY A 240 -15.62 10.20 -17.76
N ARG A 241 -15.90 8.89 -17.66
CA ARG A 241 -17.03 8.34 -16.85
C ARG A 241 -16.79 7.00 -16.14
N ALA A 242 -15.93 6.14 -16.67
CA ALA A 242 -15.52 4.89 -16.03
C ALA A 242 -14.00 4.91 -15.86
N VAL A 243 -13.50 4.29 -14.81
CA VAL A 243 -12.05 4.23 -14.61
C VAL A 243 -11.50 3.22 -15.61
N ASP A 244 -10.82 3.71 -16.63
CA ASP A 244 -10.00 2.84 -17.46
C ASP A 244 -8.60 2.82 -16.89
N ILE A 245 -7.98 1.64 -16.80
CA ILE A 245 -6.58 1.52 -16.39
C ILE A 245 -5.70 1.93 -17.57
N ASN A 246 -4.83 2.92 -17.39
CA ASN A 246 -3.90 3.34 -18.43
C ASN A 246 -3.04 2.13 -18.90
N PRO A 247 -3.03 1.80 -20.21
CA PRO A 247 -2.29 0.67 -20.74
C PRO A 247 -0.80 0.64 -20.38
N LYS A 248 -0.19 1.80 -20.06
CA LYS A 248 1.21 1.87 -19.58
C LYS A 248 1.47 1.05 -18.32
N TYR A 249 0.42 0.80 -17.52
CA TYR A 249 0.47 0.02 -16.28
C TYR A 249 0.05 -1.45 -16.44
N ALA A 250 -0.45 -1.85 -17.61
CA ALA A 250 -0.87 -3.23 -17.88
C ALA A 250 0.24 -4.24 -17.53
N ARG A 251 1.48 -3.99 -18.01
CA ARG A 251 2.66 -4.81 -17.71
C ARG A 251 3.05 -4.92 -16.22
N TYR A 252 2.38 -4.17 -15.35
CA TYR A 252 2.60 -4.17 -13.90
C TYR A 252 1.44 -4.79 -13.12
N GLY A 253 0.55 -5.54 -13.80
CA GLY A 253 -0.53 -6.33 -13.21
C GLY A 253 -1.90 -5.63 -13.15
N TRP A 254 -2.01 -4.43 -13.74
CA TRP A 254 -3.23 -3.64 -13.69
C TRP A 254 -4.24 -3.95 -14.79
N ASP A 255 -3.84 -4.67 -15.84
CA ASP A 255 -4.76 -5.22 -16.86
C ASP A 255 -5.75 -6.25 -16.29
N GLU A 256 -5.42 -6.83 -15.15
CA GLU A 256 -6.27 -7.76 -14.41
C GLU A 256 -7.12 -7.08 -13.33
N TYR A 257 -7.19 -5.74 -13.28
CA TYR A 257 -7.90 -5.03 -12.20
C TYR A 257 -9.39 -5.41 -12.11
N TYR A 258 -10.04 -5.55 -13.26
CA TYR A 258 -11.45 -5.94 -13.36
C TYR A 258 -11.67 -7.45 -13.39
N ARG A 259 -10.60 -8.26 -13.28
CA ARG A 259 -10.76 -9.70 -13.14
C ARG A 259 -11.14 -9.99 -11.69
N ASN A 260 -12.37 -10.39 -11.48
CA ASN A 260 -12.84 -10.91 -10.20
C ASN A 260 -12.42 -12.38 -10.05
N ASP A 261 -11.11 -12.63 -10.11
CA ASP A 261 -10.61 -13.95 -9.78
C ASP A 261 -10.53 -14.09 -8.26
N GLU A 262 -11.26 -15.04 -7.68
CA GLU A 262 -11.30 -15.27 -6.23
C GLU A 262 -10.02 -15.95 -5.72
N TRP A 263 -8.84 -15.45 -6.12
CA TRP A 263 -7.53 -16.05 -5.90
C TRP A 263 -7.21 -16.32 -4.42
N TRP A 264 -7.88 -15.59 -3.52
CA TRP A 264 -7.75 -15.72 -2.06
C TRP A 264 -8.49 -16.95 -1.49
N THR A 265 -9.31 -17.64 -2.30
CA THR A 265 -10.03 -18.85 -1.88
C THR A 265 -9.20 -20.12 -2.08
N ALA A 266 -8.32 -20.13 -3.09
CA ALA A 266 -7.57 -21.31 -3.54
C ALA A 266 -6.52 -21.82 -2.55
N ALA A 267 -6.30 -21.12 -1.44
CA ALA A 267 -5.23 -21.36 -0.49
C ALA A 267 -5.73 -21.70 0.93
N GLN A 268 -7.01 -22.05 1.07
CA GLN A 268 -7.47 -22.73 2.29
C GLN A 268 -6.94 -24.17 2.27
N PRO A 269 -6.06 -24.57 3.20
CA PRO A 269 -5.63 -25.96 3.34
C PRO A 269 -6.77 -26.87 3.81
#